data_AF-A0A533W1A5-F1
#
_entry.id   AF-A0A533W1A5-F1
#
_cell.length_a   1.000
_cell.length_b   1.000
_cell.length_c   1.000
_cell.angle_alpha   90.00
_cell.angle_beta   90.00
_cell.angle_gamma   90.00
#
_symmetry.space_group_name_H-M   'P 1'
#
loop_
_entity.id
_entity.type
_entity.pdbx_description
1 polymer ?
#
loop_
_entity_poly.entity_id
_entity_poly.type
_entity_poly.pdbx_seq_one_letter_code
_entity_poly.pdbx_strand_id
1 'polypeptide(L)'
;MTTASTALRRHARYGPPDHYLSPPSAGMCLSVFALVERGSEVLVGVPKRHERWTSEWLLAWHFYTEEELKEALLEKRLPSTYLWEGEDPKAALRRIMNDQLQVSKSRAGGPRVLSYYSPSDWYPGNSHWDLAIVYPVKLLQPVRRPPWWRVLGFVEKSRLRAKQFGWNADFVRDLGIVA
;
A
#
# COMPACT_ATOMS: atom_id res chain seq x y z
N MET A 1 20.16 -13.19 18.35
CA MET A 1 20.63 -11.94 18.99
C MET A 1 20.33 -10.80 18.03
N THR A 2 19.28 -10.03 18.30
CA THR A 2 18.87 -8.88 17.48
C THR A 2 19.78 -7.71 17.83
N THR A 3 20.62 -7.28 16.90
CA THR A 3 21.37 -6.03 17.00
C THR A 3 20.34 -4.89 17.07
N ALA A 4 20.21 -4.29 18.25
CA ALA A 4 19.39 -3.10 18.41
C ALA A 4 19.99 -1.99 17.53
N SER A 5 19.23 -1.55 16.53
CA SER A 5 19.59 -0.42 15.68
C SER A 5 19.92 0.79 16.57
N THR A 6 21.09 1.37 16.36
CA THR A 6 21.57 2.60 17.00
C THR A 6 20.90 3.86 16.46
N ALA A 7 19.90 3.72 15.57
CA ALA A 7 19.12 4.84 15.10
C ALA A 7 18.39 5.51 16.27
N LEU A 8 18.72 6.77 16.54
CA LEU A 8 18.04 7.59 17.53
C LEU A 8 16.52 7.51 17.27
N ARG A 9 15.77 6.95 18.24
CA ARG A 9 14.31 6.94 18.17
C ARG A 9 13.82 8.38 18.28
N ARG A 10 13.21 8.88 17.21
CA ARG A 10 12.60 10.21 17.17
C ARG A 10 11.09 10.08 17.19
N HIS A 11 10.42 11.00 17.87
CA HIS A 11 8.97 11.13 17.76
C HIS A 11 8.61 11.67 16.37
N ALA A 12 7.56 11.12 15.77
CA ALA A 12 6.99 11.58 14.51
C ALA A 12 6.23 12.91 14.70
N ARG A 13 6.98 14.01 14.86
CA ARG A 13 6.43 15.35 15.09
C ARG A 13 7.07 16.32 14.10
N TYR A 14 6.30 16.66 13.07
CA TYR A 14 6.75 17.48 11.96
C TYR A 14 5.89 18.73 11.83
N GLY A 15 6.49 19.83 11.41
CA GLY A 15 5.81 21.11 11.34
C GLY A 15 6.78 22.29 11.27
N PRO A 16 6.33 23.50 11.63
CA PRO A 16 7.18 24.67 11.74
C PRO A 16 8.44 24.41 12.60
N PRO A 17 9.63 24.81 12.13
CA PRO A 17 10.91 24.37 12.70
C PRO A 17 11.26 25.00 14.05
N ASP A 18 10.50 26.01 14.50
CA ASP A 18 10.60 26.61 15.83
C ASP A 18 10.13 25.66 16.94
N HIS A 19 9.27 24.69 16.61
CA HIS A 19 8.71 23.73 17.58
C HIS A 19 8.73 22.26 17.12
N TYR A 20 9.02 21.98 15.85
CA TYR A 20 8.92 20.64 15.26
C TYR A 20 10.13 20.29 14.39
N LEU A 21 10.27 19.01 14.06
CA LEU A 21 11.26 18.58 13.07
C LEU A 21 10.78 18.95 11.66
N SER A 22 11.73 19.18 10.74
CA SER A 22 11.41 19.25 9.32
C SER A 22 10.86 17.91 8.85
N PRO A 23 9.81 17.89 8.00
CA PRO A 23 9.31 16.65 7.39
C PRO A 23 10.41 15.97 6.56
N PRO A 24 10.32 14.65 6.34
CA PRO A 24 11.24 13.93 5.45
C PRO A 24 11.31 14.61 4.08
N SER A 25 12.54 14.87 3.62
CA SER A 25 12.81 15.61 2.38
C SER A 25 12.36 14.87 1.12
N ALA A 26 12.33 13.54 1.14
CA ALA A 26 11.74 12.75 0.05
C ALA A 26 10.21 12.53 0.21
N GLY A 27 9.57 13.27 1.12
CA GLY A 27 8.14 13.20 1.37
C GLY A 27 7.71 12.05 2.29
N MET A 28 6.39 11.99 2.49
CA MET A 28 5.73 11.00 3.32
C MET A 28 4.43 10.56 2.64
N CYS A 29 4.18 9.24 2.62
CA CYS A 29 2.93 8.67 2.14
C CYS A 29 2.13 8.07 3.30
N LEU A 30 0.83 8.38 3.34
CA LEU A 30 -0.13 7.71 4.19
C LEU A 30 -1.03 6.87 3.29
N SER A 31 -1.03 5.57 3.49
CA SER A 31 -1.71 4.62 2.61
C SER A 31 -2.59 3.67 3.41
N VAL A 32 -3.79 3.39 2.89
CA VAL A 32 -4.71 2.42 3.46
C VAL A 32 -4.72 1.17 2.60
N PHE A 33 -4.67 0.01 3.23
CA PHE A 33 -4.66 -1.30 2.58
C PHE A 33 -5.82 -2.15 3.10
N ALA A 34 -6.48 -2.86 2.18
CA ALA A 34 -7.40 -3.94 2.51
C ALA A 34 -6.65 -5.28 2.46
N LEU A 35 -6.39 -5.89 3.61
CA LEU A 35 -5.86 -7.25 3.70
C LEU A 35 -7.03 -8.23 3.72
N VAL A 36 -7.29 -8.83 2.56
CA VAL A 36 -8.38 -9.81 2.40
C VAL A 36 -7.78 -11.21 2.30
N GLU A 37 -8.08 -12.06 3.29
CA GLU A 37 -7.53 -13.41 3.38
C GLU A 37 -8.63 -14.48 3.38
N ARG A 38 -8.29 -15.65 2.83
CA ARG A 38 -9.11 -16.86 2.87
C ARG A 38 -8.19 -18.06 3.13
N GLY A 39 -8.10 -18.47 4.39
CA GLY A 39 -7.15 -19.53 4.79
C GLY A 39 -5.71 -19.10 4.51
N SER A 40 -4.98 -19.88 3.70
CA SER A 40 -3.60 -19.60 3.27
C SER A 40 -3.51 -18.67 2.05
N GLU A 41 -4.64 -18.24 1.49
CA GLU A 41 -4.69 -17.37 0.33
C GLU A 41 -4.93 -15.91 0.71
N VAL A 42 -4.40 -15.00 -0.10
CA VAL A 42 -4.61 -13.56 0.02
C VAL A 42 -5.09 -13.00 -1.32
N LEU A 43 -6.01 -12.04 -1.28
CA LEU A 43 -6.49 -11.34 -2.47
C LEU A 43 -5.39 -10.41 -2.98
N VAL A 44 -4.93 -10.66 -4.19
CA VAL A 44 -3.89 -9.88 -4.85
C VAL A 44 -4.35 -9.52 -6.25
N GLY A 45 -4.03 -8.30 -6.67
CA GLY A 45 -4.29 -7.83 -8.01
C GLY A 45 -3.01 -7.48 -8.76
N VAL A 46 -3.10 -7.46 -10.08
CA VAL A 46 -2.15 -6.78 -10.96
C VAL A 46 -2.95 -5.80 -11.80
N PRO A 47 -2.65 -4.50 -11.74
CA PRO A 47 -3.47 -3.51 -12.42
C PRO A 47 -3.34 -3.61 -13.94
N LYS A 48 -4.33 -3.03 -14.63
CA LYS A 48 -4.31 -2.80 -16.07
C LYS A 48 -4.15 -1.31 -16.30
N ARG A 49 -3.48 -0.91 -17.39
CA ARG A 49 -3.55 0.46 -17.89
C ARG A 49 -5.01 0.77 -18.23
N HIS A 50 -5.65 1.52 -17.35
CA HIS A 50 -7.05 1.90 -17.41
C HIS A 50 -7.14 3.32 -16.85
N GLU A 51 -7.95 4.18 -17.48
CA GLU A 51 -8.05 5.60 -17.13
C GLU A 51 -8.24 5.82 -15.62
N ARG A 52 -9.26 5.20 -15.03
CA ARG A 52 -9.49 5.21 -13.57
C ARG A 52 -8.30 4.78 -12.73
N TRP A 53 -7.55 3.75 -13.16
CA TRP A 53 -6.38 3.30 -12.39
C TRP A 53 -5.31 4.38 -12.33
N THR A 54 -5.00 4.96 -13.48
CA THR A 54 -4.00 6.02 -13.60
C THR A 54 -4.44 7.32 -12.94
N SER A 55 -5.72 7.70 -13.03
CA SER A 55 -6.19 8.96 -12.44
C SER A 55 -6.45 8.88 -10.94
N GLU A 56 -6.88 7.73 -10.41
CA GLU A 56 -7.34 7.63 -9.02
C GLU A 56 -6.36 6.91 -8.08
N TRP A 57 -5.55 5.97 -8.57
CA TRP A 57 -4.79 5.05 -7.69
C TRP A 57 -3.30 4.91 -8.01
N LEU A 58 -2.85 5.33 -9.20
CA LEU A 58 -1.45 5.52 -9.53
C LEU A 58 -1.15 7.01 -9.65
N LEU A 59 -1.28 7.71 -8.52
CA LEU A 59 -0.94 9.13 -8.45
C LEU A 59 0.52 9.32 -8.88
N ALA A 60 0.79 10.42 -9.58
CA ALA A 60 2.11 10.75 -10.14
C ALA A 60 2.58 9.88 -11.33
N TRP A 61 1.72 9.06 -11.96
CA TRP A 61 2.08 8.28 -13.16
C TRP A 61 2.65 9.14 -14.32
N HIS A 62 2.28 10.42 -14.40
CA HIS A 62 2.81 11.36 -15.40
C HIS A 62 4.30 11.66 -15.25
N PHE A 63 4.89 11.38 -14.08
CA PHE A 63 6.32 11.53 -13.83
C PHE A 63 7.10 10.25 -14.15
N TYR A 64 6.42 9.15 -14.47
CA TYR A 64 7.06 7.88 -14.78
C TYR A 64 7.53 7.91 -16.23
N THR A 65 8.74 7.40 -16.46
CA THR A 65 9.16 6.92 -17.77
C THR A 65 8.23 5.81 -18.26
N GLU A 66 8.29 5.49 -19.56
CA GLU A 66 7.46 4.42 -20.10
C GLU A 66 7.82 3.07 -19.49
N GLU A 67 9.11 2.85 -19.22
CA GLU A 67 9.66 1.66 -18.57
C GLU A 67 9.14 1.52 -17.13
N GLU A 68 9.26 2.57 -16.31
CA GLU A 68 8.73 2.56 -14.93
C GLU A 68 7.22 2.31 -14.90
N LEU A 69 6.46 2.91 -15.83
CA LEU A 69 5.03 2.68 -15.92
C LEU A 69 4.71 1.23 -16.30
N LYS A 70 5.48 0.63 -17.22
CA LYS A 70 5.33 -0.79 -17.58
C LYS A 70 5.61 -1.68 -16.38
N GLU A 71 6.68 -1.41 -15.63
CA GLU A 71 7.04 -2.15 -14.42
C GLU A 71 5.96 -2.05 -13.33
N ALA A 72 5.49 -0.83 -13.05
CA ALA A 72 4.41 -0.58 -12.10
C ALA A 72 3.11 -1.34 -12.44
N LEU A 73 2.84 -1.57 -13.72
CA LEU A 73 1.68 -2.33 -14.21
C LEU A 73 1.91 -3.86 -14.30
N LEU A 74 3.12 -4.34 -13.98
CA LEU A 74 3.46 -5.76 -13.87
C LEU A 74 3.41 -6.26 -12.43
N GLU A 75 3.55 -5.35 -11.47
CA GLU A 75 3.63 -5.66 -10.05
C GLU A 75 2.31 -6.14 -9.45
N LYS A 76 2.44 -7.05 -8.49
CA LYS A 76 1.38 -7.47 -7.61
C LYS A 76 1.13 -6.41 -6.54
N ARG A 77 -0.14 -6.19 -6.22
CA ARG A 77 -0.56 -5.20 -5.21
C ARG A 77 -1.72 -5.74 -4.39
N LEU A 78 -1.73 -5.36 -3.11
CA LEU A 78 -2.95 -5.42 -2.31
C LEU A 78 -3.87 -4.27 -2.74
N PRO A 79 -5.20 -4.44 -2.65
CA PRO A 79 -6.14 -3.34 -2.84
C PRO A 79 -5.84 -2.24 -1.83
N SER A 80 -5.56 -1.03 -2.34
CA SER A 80 -4.98 0.04 -1.53
C SER A 80 -5.15 1.41 -2.17
N THR A 81 -5.14 2.45 -1.35
CA THR A 81 -5.22 3.84 -1.81
C THR A 81 -4.46 4.75 -0.85
N TYR A 82 -3.96 5.87 -1.36
CA TYR A 82 -3.49 6.95 -0.50
C TYR A 82 -4.66 7.52 0.32
N LEU A 83 -4.36 7.88 1.56
CA LEU A 83 -5.27 8.62 2.43
C LEU A 83 -5.36 10.06 1.94
N TRP A 84 -6.57 10.58 1.76
CA TRP A 84 -6.72 12.01 1.49
C TRP A 84 -6.52 12.85 2.75
N GLU A 85 -6.15 14.12 2.57
CA GLU A 85 -6.02 15.05 3.68
C GLU A 85 -7.34 15.19 4.44
N GLY A 86 -7.30 15.01 5.76
CA GLY A 86 -8.48 15.03 6.63
C GLY A 86 -9.40 13.81 6.52
N GLU A 87 -9.07 12.82 5.69
CA GLU A 87 -9.89 11.62 5.51
C GLU A 87 -9.74 10.65 6.68
N ASP A 88 -10.87 10.14 7.19
CA ASP A 88 -10.88 9.02 8.13
C ASP A 88 -10.37 7.73 7.42
N PRO A 89 -9.40 6.99 7.98
CA PRO A 89 -8.86 5.79 7.32
C PRO A 89 -9.90 4.70 6.99
N LYS A 90 -11.02 4.61 7.72
CA LYS A 90 -12.12 3.71 7.36
C LYS A 90 -12.90 4.23 6.14
N ALA A 91 -12.94 5.54 5.90
CA ALA A 91 -13.49 6.11 4.66
C ALA A 91 -12.64 5.73 3.45
N ALA A 92 -11.31 5.83 3.56
CA ALA A 92 -10.39 5.34 2.52
C ALA A 92 -10.57 3.83 2.27
N LEU A 93 -10.74 3.03 3.34
CA LEU A 93 -11.06 1.61 3.19
C LEU A 93 -12.37 1.40 2.41
N ARG A 94 -13.42 2.19 2.69
CA ARG A 94 -14.69 2.12 1.94
C ARG A 94 -14.48 2.44 0.47
N ARG A 95 -13.62 3.41 0.10
CA ARG A 95 -13.26 3.69 -1.29
C ARG A 95 -12.58 2.48 -1.94
N ILE A 96 -11.65 1.81 -1.26
CA ILE A 96 -11.05 0.57 -1.78
C ILE A 96 -12.13 -0.48 -2.05
N MET A 97 -13.01 -0.74 -1.08
CA MET A 97 -14.03 -1.78 -1.20
C MET A 97 -15.05 -1.47 -2.31
N ASN A 98 -15.55 -0.23 -2.36
CA ASN A 98 -16.58 0.18 -3.32
C ASN A 98 -16.00 0.43 -4.71
N ASP A 99 -14.90 1.17 -4.79
CA ASP A 99 -14.43 1.75 -6.04
C ASP A 99 -13.45 0.82 -6.74
N GLN A 100 -12.49 0.22 -6.01
CA GLN A 100 -11.50 -0.68 -6.60
C GLN A 100 -11.97 -2.13 -6.70
N LEU A 101 -12.75 -2.61 -5.73
CA LEU A 101 -13.17 -4.02 -5.64
C LEU A 101 -14.63 -4.25 -6.02
N GLN A 102 -15.46 -3.19 -6.06
CA GLN A 102 -16.90 -3.28 -6.29
C GLN A 102 -17.61 -4.27 -5.33
N VAL A 103 -17.20 -4.26 -4.07
CA VAL A 103 -17.74 -5.08 -2.98
C VAL A 103 -18.56 -4.21 -2.04
N SER A 104 -19.86 -4.46 -1.97
CA SER A 104 -20.77 -3.76 -1.05
C SER A 104 -20.95 -4.48 0.29
N LYS A 105 -20.69 -5.79 0.36
CA LYS A 105 -20.83 -6.60 1.57
C LYS A 105 -19.48 -7.11 2.08
N SER A 106 -18.94 -6.42 3.09
CA SER A 106 -17.71 -6.81 3.79
C SER A 106 -17.76 -6.42 5.26
N ARG A 107 -16.85 -6.97 6.06
CA ARG A 107 -16.59 -6.56 7.45
C ARG A 107 -15.11 -6.30 7.63
N ALA A 108 -14.76 -5.15 8.19
CA ALA A 108 -13.39 -4.79 8.53
C ALA A 108 -13.14 -5.00 10.03
N GLY A 109 -11.96 -5.52 10.38
CA GLY A 109 -11.46 -5.55 11.76
C GLY A 109 -10.73 -4.25 12.13
N GLY A 110 -10.08 -4.26 13.30
CA GLY A 110 -9.22 -3.15 13.72
C GLY A 110 -7.96 -3.05 12.84
N PRO A 111 -7.46 -1.83 12.54
CA PRO A 111 -6.28 -1.67 11.70
C PRO A 111 -4.99 -2.01 12.44
N ARG A 112 -4.00 -2.48 11.69
CA ARG A 112 -2.58 -2.44 12.07
C ARG A 112 -1.94 -1.23 11.39
N VAL A 113 -1.02 -0.56 12.07
CA VAL A 113 -0.20 0.52 11.48
C VAL A 113 1.22 0.03 11.38
N LEU A 114 1.78 0.07 10.18
CA LEU A 114 3.19 -0.25 9.91
C LEU A 114 3.88 1.00 9.38
N SER A 115 5.15 1.18 9.76
CA SER A 115 5.91 2.39 9.48
C SER A 115 7.26 2.02 8.87
N TYR A 116 7.56 2.56 7.69
CA TYR A 116 8.81 2.27 6.96
C TYR A 116 9.52 3.57 6.62
N TYR A 117 10.80 3.65 6.96
CA TYR A 117 11.64 4.77 6.60
C TYR A 117 12.80 4.24 5.77
N SER A 118 12.73 4.46 4.46
CA SER A 118 13.63 3.84 3.47
C SER A 118 14.20 4.88 2.52
N PRO A 119 15.37 4.63 1.90
CA PRO A 119 15.89 5.46 0.82
C PRO A 119 14.85 5.68 -0.29
N SER A 120 14.81 6.88 -0.85
CA SER A 120 13.93 7.22 -1.97
C SER A 120 14.65 7.06 -3.30
N ASP A 121 13.99 6.40 -4.26
CA ASP A 121 14.48 6.29 -5.64
C ASP A 121 14.38 7.62 -6.39
N TRP A 122 13.33 8.41 -6.09
CA TRP A 122 13.07 9.70 -6.76
C TRP A 122 13.92 10.85 -6.22
N TYR A 123 14.37 10.74 -4.96
CA TYR A 123 15.19 11.74 -4.29
C TYR A 123 16.43 11.07 -3.67
N PRO A 124 17.45 10.71 -4.48
CA PRO A 124 18.64 10.02 -4.01
C PRO A 124 19.31 10.73 -2.83
N GLY A 125 19.78 9.96 -1.85
CA GLY A 125 20.39 10.47 -0.60
C GLY A 125 19.38 10.92 0.46
N ASN A 126 18.09 10.95 0.14
CA ASN A 126 17.01 11.23 1.09
C ASN A 126 16.19 9.97 1.37
N SER A 127 15.44 9.99 2.47
CA SER A 127 14.56 8.87 2.84
C SER A 127 13.10 9.29 2.76
N HIS A 128 12.28 8.40 2.22
CA HIS A 128 10.83 8.49 2.20
C HIS A 128 10.26 7.81 3.44
N TRP A 129 9.14 8.35 3.96
CA TRP A 129 8.44 7.77 5.10
C TRP A 129 7.06 7.26 4.70
N ASP A 130 6.85 5.95 4.79
CA ASP A 130 5.56 5.31 4.55
C ASP A 130 4.87 4.94 5.86
N LEU A 131 3.62 5.36 5.99
CA LEU A 131 2.69 4.89 7.00
C LEU A 131 1.59 4.06 6.34
N ALA A 132 1.63 2.75 6.58
CA ALA A 132 0.68 1.78 6.06
C ALA A 132 -0.39 1.44 7.10
N ILE A 133 -1.63 1.86 6.87
CA ILE A 133 -2.80 1.52 7.70
C ILE A 133 -3.49 0.32 7.06
N VAL A 134 -3.37 -0.85 7.68
CA VAL A 134 -3.82 -2.12 7.11
C VAL A 134 -5.03 -2.62 7.85
N TYR A 135 -6.16 -2.73 7.15
CA TYR A 135 -7.38 -3.31 7.68
C TYR A 135 -7.51 -4.77 7.26
N PRO A 136 -7.66 -5.72 8.21
CA PRO A 136 -8.11 -7.06 7.87
C PRO A 136 -9.59 -6.99 7.44
N VAL A 137 -9.91 -7.57 6.29
CA VAL A 137 -11.25 -7.52 5.69
C VAL A 137 -11.75 -8.93 5.40
N LYS A 138 -12.94 -9.23 5.91
CA LYS A 138 -13.71 -10.41 5.55
C LYS A 138 -14.75 -10.06 4.49
N LEU A 139 -14.62 -10.66 3.31
CA LEU A 139 -15.66 -10.56 2.28
C LEU A 139 -16.87 -11.40 2.66
N LEU A 140 -18.07 -10.84 2.48
CA LEU A 140 -19.35 -11.53 2.66
C LEU A 140 -20.03 -11.84 1.32
N GLN A 141 -19.32 -11.59 0.23
CA GLN A 141 -19.72 -11.88 -1.14
C GLN A 141 -18.49 -12.28 -1.96
N PRO A 142 -18.66 -13.00 -3.07
CA PRO A 142 -17.57 -13.20 -4.02
C PRO A 142 -17.08 -11.87 -4.58
N VAL A 143 -15.76 -11.76 -4.75
CA VAL A 143 -15.14 -10.65 -5.49
C VAL A 143 -15.12 -11.00 -6.98
N ARG A 144 -15.58 -10.07 -7.80
CA ARG A 144 -15.41 -10.15 -9.26
C ARG A 144 -14.14 -9.38 -9.65
N ARG A 145 -13.67 -9.50 -10.89
CA ARG A 145 -12.54 -8.70 -11.40
C ARG A 145 -13.07 -7.49 -12.17
N PRO A 146 -13.00 -6.27 -11.60
CA PRO A 146 -13.33 -5.06 -12.35
C PRO A 146 -12.38 -4.78 -13.54
N PRO A 147 -12.77 -3.90 -14.48
CA PRO A 147 -12.02 -3.66 -15.73
C PRO A 147 -10.61 -3.09 -15.58
N TRP A 148 -10.33 -2.39 -14.47
CA TRP A 148 -9.01 -1.82 -14.17
C TRP A 148 -8.01 -2.82 -13.58
N TRP A 149 -8.44 -4.05 -13.30
CA TRP A 149 -7.55 -5.13 -12.90
C TRP A 149 -7.26 -6.05 -14.07
N ARG A 150 -5.97 -6.25 -14.39
CA ARG A 150 -5.56 -7.29 -15.34
C ARG A 150 -5.79 -8.67 -14.72
N VAL A 151 -5.40 -8.81 -13.45
CA VAL A 151 -5.66 -9.98 -12.62
C VAL A 151 -6.17 -9.49 -11.27
N LEU A 152 -7.15 -10.18 -10.69
CA LEU A 152 -7.58 -10.01 -9.31
C LEU A 152 -8.09 -11.36 -8.81
N GLY A 153 -7.52 -11.88 -7.74
CA GLY A 153 -7.92 -13.17 -7.21
C GLY A 153 -7.17 -13.57 -5.95
N PHE A 154 -7.69 -14.59 -5.28
CA PHE A 154 -7.02 -15.23 -4.16
C PHE A 154 -5.82 -16.03 -4.67
N VAL A 155 -4.66 -15.83 -4.04
CA VAL A 155 -3.42 -16.51 -4.38
C VAL A 155 -2.82 -17.10 -3.12
N GLU A 156 -2.42 -18.37 -3.20
CA GLU A 156 -1.66 -19.04 -2.14
C GLU A 156 -0.39 -18.26 -1.77
N LYS A 157 -0.23 -17.95 -0.48
CA LYS A 157 0.95 -17.22 0.04
C LYS A 157 2.27 -17.90 -0.31
N SER A 158 2.30 -19.24 -0.35
CA SER A 158 3.48 -20.03 -0.73
C SER A 158 3.97 -19.78 -2.17
N ARG A 159 3.09 -19.27 -3.04
CA ARG A 159 3.39 -18.92 -4.44
C ARG A 159 3.79 -17.45 -4.62
N LEU A 160 3.70 -16.66 -3.55
CA LEU A 160 4.08 -15.25 -3.57
C LEU A 160 5.56 -15.10 -3.19
N ARG A 161 6.16 -14.03 -3.71
CA ARG A 161 7.55 -13.62 -3.40
C ARG A 161 7.57 -12.12 -3.22
N ALA A 162 8.37 -11.63 -2.26
CA ALA A 162 8.42 -10.21 -1.93
C ALA A 162 8.72 -9.33 -3.16
N LYS A 163 9.66 -9.74 -4.01
CA LYS A 163 10.04 -9.04 -5.25
C LYS A 163 8.94 -8.88 -6.30
N GLN A 164 7.79 -9.53 -6.12
CA GLN A 164 6.65 -9.38 -7.03
C GLN A 164 5.82 -8.14 -6.70
N PHE A 165 6.02 -7.54 -5.53
CA PHE A 165 5.33 -6.36 -5.07
C PHE A 165 6.26 -5.15 -5.25
N GLY A 166 5.75 -4.08 -5.87
CA GLY A 166 6.55 -2.89 -6.17
C GLY A 166 6.80 -1.92 -5.04
N TRP A 167 6.10 -2.08 -3.92
CA TRP A 167 6.12 -1.05 -2.88
C TRP A 167 7.23 -1.29 -1.87
N ASN A 168 7.09 -2.32 -1.05
CA ASN A 168 8.03 -2.61 0.01
C ASN A 168 8.04 -4.11 0.32
N ALA A 169 9.21 -4.73 0.22
CA ALA A 169 9.40 -6.16 0.47
C ALA A 169 9.16 -6.53 1.94
N ASP A 170 9.56 -5.66 2.86
CA ASP A 170 9.36 -5.86 4.30
C ASP A 170 7.89 -5.71 4.67
N PHE A 171 7.16 -4.81 4.00
CA PHE A 171 5.71 -4.67 4.19
C PHE A 171 4.95 -5.98 3.99
N VAL A 172 5.20 -6.70 2.90
CA VAL A 172 4.51 -7.97 2.65
C VAL A 172 5.01 -9.11 3.55
N ARG A 173 6.23 -9.03 4.09
CA ARG A 173 6.75 -9.98 5.11
C ARG A 173 6.10 -9.73 6.47
N ASP A 174 6.00 -8.48 6.90
CA ASP A 174 5.38 -8.08 8.18
C ASP A 174 3.88 -8.37 8.25
N LEU A 175 3.25 -8.46 7.07
CA LEU A 175 1.87 -8.95 6.92
C LEU A 175 1.76 -10.48 6.86
N GLY A 176 2.88 -11.21 6.83
CA GLY A 176 2.89 -12.68 6.71
C GLY A 176 2.29 -13.16 5.39
N ILE A 177 2.45 -12.37 4.31
CA ILE A 177 2.01 -12.74 2.96
C ILE A 177 3.09 -13.56 2.26
N VAL A 178 4.35 -13.28 2.56
CA VAL A 178 5.52 -14.02 2.08
C VAL A 178 6.43 -14.35 3.25
N ALA A 179 7.20 -15.43 3.11
CA ALA A 179 8.28 -15.77 4.04
C ALA A 179 9.50 -14.85 3.83
#